data_AF-I0AJV5-F1
#
_entry.id   AF-I0AJV5-F1
#
_cell.length_a   1.000
_cell.length_b   1.000
_cell.length_c   1.000
_cell.angle_alpha   90.00
_cell.angle_beta   90.00
_cell.angle_gamma   90.00
#
_symmetry.space_group_name_H-M   'P 1'
#
loop_
_entity.id
_entity.type
_entity.pdbx_description
1 polymer ?
#
loop_
_entity_poly.entity_id
_entity_poly.type
_entity_poly.pdbx_seq_one_letter_code
_entity_poly.pdbx_strand_id
1 'polypeptide(L)' 'MEPKWYTYFNYGSIAFVAVLLIVILTNSVPKEYYIPLLVVAIIIFILRIIFRIMIIKKIRERE' A
#
# COMPACT_ATOMS: atom_id res chain seq x y z
N MET A 1 -9.03 -18.53 6.81
CA MET A 1 -9.73 -17.25 6.53
C MET A 1 -8.77 -16.10 6.72
N GLU A 2 -8.58 -15.27 5.69
CA GLU A 2 -7.81 -14.02 5.87
C GLU A 2 -8.54 -13.09 6.86
N PRO A 3 -7.82 -12.37 7.72
CA PRO A 3 -8.44 -11.39 8.60
C PRO A 3 -9.12 -10.29 7.78
N LYS A 4 -10.38 -9.95 8.10
CA LYS A 4 -11.12 -8.88 7.37
C LYS A 4 -10.34 -7.56 7.29
N TRP A 5 -9.60 -7.22 8.35
CA TRP A 5 -8.76 -6.01 8.37
C TRP A 5 -7.65 -6.04 7.30
N TYR A 6 -7.09 -7.21 6.98
CA TYR A 6 -6.06 -7.36 5.96
C TYR A 6 -6.64 -7.13 4.57
N THR A 7 -7.85 -7.63 4.31
CA THR A 7 -8.57 -7.39 3.06
C THR A 7 -8.79 -5.88 2.84
N TYR A 8 -9.29 -5.17 3.86
CA TYR A 8 -9.45 -3.71 3.78
C TYR A 8 -8.11 -2.99 3.57
N PHE A 9 -7.07 -3.37 4.31
CA PHE A 9 -5.74 -2.80 4.13
C PHE A 9 -5.20 -3.04 2.72
N ASN A 10 -5.33 -4.25 2.18
CA ASN A 10 -4.80 -4.60 0.87
C ASN A 10 -5.50 -3.80 -0.24
N TYR A 11 -6.84 -3.78 -0.27
CA TYR A 11 -7.56 -3.01 -1.31
C TYR A 11 -7.43 -1.50 -1.09
N GLY A 12 -7.49 -1.03 0.15
CA GLY A 12 -7.36 0.39 0.49
C GLY A 12 -5.98 0.95 0.11
N SER A 13 -4.91 0.22 0.41
CA SER A 13 -3.55 0.64 0.03
C SER A 13 -3.32 0.63 -1.48
N ILE A 14 -3.93 -0.30 -2.24
CA ILE A 14 -3.91 -0.24 -3.72
C ILE A 14 -4.59 1.03 -4.21
N ALA A 15 -5.82 1.29 -3.75
CA ALA A 15 -6.60 2.45 -4.18
C ALA A 15 -5.87 3.76 -3.85
N PHE A 16 -5.30 3.86 -2.65
CA PHE A 16 -4.55 5.02 -2.23
C PHE A 16 -3.32 5.29 -3.11
N VAL A 17 -2.51 4.26 -3.39
CA VAL A 17 -1.35 4.40 -4.28
C VAL A 17 -1.79 4.77 -5.71
N ALA A 18 -2.89 4.21 -6.20
CA ALA A 18 -3.44 4.57 -7.51
C ALA A 18 -3.82 6.06 -7.57
N VAL A 19 -4.48 6.58 -6.53
CA VAL A 19 -4.81 8.01 -6.43
C VAL A 19 -3.54 8.87 -6.41
N LEU A 20 -2.53 8.49 -5.62
CA LEU A 20 -1.24 9.18 -5.58
C LEU A 20 -0.57 9.26 -6.95
N LEU A 21 -0.57 8.15 -7.69
CA LEU A 21 -0.01 8.11 -9.03
C LEU A 21 -0.80 8.99 -10.00
N ILE A 22 -2.14 8.97 -9.92
CA ILE A 22 -2.99 9.82 -10.76
C ILE A 22 -2.65 11.30 -10.52
N VAL A 23 -2.61 11.77 -9.27
CA VAL A 23 -2.33 13.20 -9.01
C VAL A 23 -0.93 13.63 -9.45
N ILE A 24 0.05 12.74 -9.42
CA ILE A 24 1.40 12.99 -9.97
C ILE A 24 1.32 13.07 -11.51
N LEU A 25 0.68 12.10 -12.16
CA LEU A 25 0.58 12.02 -13.62
C LEU A 25 -0.20 13.19 -14.23
N THR A 26 -1.27 13.65 -13.56
CA THR A 26 -2.08 14.78 -14.00
C THR A 26 -1.47 16.14 -13.65
N ASN A 27 -0.28 16.17 -13.02
CA ASN A 27 0.34 17.38 -12.46
C ASN A 27 -0.61 18.17 -11.56
N SER A 28 -1.48 17.47 -10.82
CA SER A 28 -2.48 18.09 -9.93
C SER A 28 -1.89 18.54 -8.58
N VAL A 29 -0.58 18.33 -8.37
CA VAL A 29 0.16 18.79 -7.20
C VAL A 29 1.45 19.49 -7.66
N PRO A 30 2.01 20.42 -6.85
CA PRO A 30 3.29 21.05 -7.17
C PRO A 30 4.43 20.03 -7.30
N LYS A 31 5.39 20.29 -8.19
CA LYS A 31 6.51 19.37 -8.48
C LYS A 31 7.37 19.04 -7.25
N GLU A 32 7.44 19.95 -6.29
CA GLU A 32 8.13 19.75 -5.00
C GLU A 32 7.56 18.55 -4.21
N TYR A 33 6.29 18.21 -4.42
CA TYR A 33 5.64 17.08 -3.76
C TYR A 33 5.83 15.74 -4.47
N TYR A 34 6.41 15.70 -5.68
CA TYR A 34 6.49 14.44 -6.44
C TYR A 34 7.35 13.40 -5.73
N ILE A 35 8.52 13.82 -5.24
CA ILE A 35 9.42 12.95 -4.49
C ILE A 35 8.80 12.55 -3.15
N PRO A 36 8.27 13.46 -2.31
CA PRO A 36 7.53 13.09 -1.10
C PRO A 36 6.40 12.07 -1.34
N LEU A 37 5.56 12.28 -2.34
CA LEU A 37 4.45 11.37 -2.64
C LEU A 37 4.93 10.01 -3.13
N LEU A 38 6.00 9.97 -3.93
CA LEU A 38 6.64 8.73 -4.35
C LEU A 38 7.22 7.96 -3.15
N VAL A 39 7.87 8.66 -2.21
CA VAL A 39 8.38 8.07 -0.97
C VAL A 39 7.24 7.47 -0.15
N VAL A 40 6.12 8.17 0.00
CA VAL A 40 4.93 7.64 0.69
C VAL A 40 4.41 6.37 0.00
N ALA A 41 4.33 6.36 -1.33
CA ALA A 41 3.90 5.18 -2.09
C ALA A 41 4.84 3.98 -1.87
N ILE A 42 6.16 4.20 -1.83
CA ILE A 42 7.16 3.17 -1.54
C ILE A 42 7.01 2.63 -0.12
N ILE A 43 6.81 3.50 0.88
CA ILE A 43 6.59 3.07 2.28
C ILE A 43 5.36 2.17 2.38
N ILE A 44 4.25 2.56 1.74
CA ILE A 44 3.02 1.75 1.71
C ILE A 44 3.28 0.40 1.03
N PHE A 45 4.04 0.38 -0.07
CA PHE A 45 4.40 -0.85 -0.75
C PHE A 45 5.20 -1.79 0.16
N ILE A 46 6.21 -1.28 0.88
CA ILE A 46 6.99 -2.06 1.85
C ILE A 46 6.10 -2.62 2.95
N LEU A 47 5.22 -1.80 3.53
CA LEU A 47 4.26 -2.25 4.55
C LEU A 47 3.37 -3.39 4.02
N ARG A 48 2.90 -3.31 2.77
CA ARG A 48 2.13 -4.40 2.15
C ARG A 48 2.89 -5.70 2.07
N ILE A 49 4.19 -5.66 1.75
CA ILE A 49 5.04 -6.85 1.74
C ILE A 49 5.15 -7.45 3.14
N ILE A 50 5.43 -6.62 4.15
CA ILE A 50 5.56 -7.06 5.54
C ILE A 50 4.27 -7.73 6.02
N PHE A 51 3.12 -7.06 5.85
CA PHE A 51 1.84 -7.62 6.26
C PHE A 51 1.50 -8.91 5.51
N ARG A 52 1.83 -9.00 4.21
CA ARG A 52 1.65 -10.23 3.43
C ARG A 52 2.47 -11.38 4.02
N ILE A 53 3.74 -11.15 4.34
CA ILE A 53 4.62 -12.16 4.96
C ILE A 53 4.04 -12.59 6.32
N MET A 54 3.60 -11.65 7.15
CA MET A 54 3.01 -11.96 8.46
C MET A 54 1.73 -12.80 8.34
N ILE A 55 0.86 -12.49 7.37
CA ILE A 55 -0.38 -13.23 7.13
C ILE A 55 -0.07 -14.65 6.67
N ILE A 56 0.83 -14.82 5.70
CA ILE A 56 1.25 -16.14 5.19
C ILE A 56 1.83 -16.99 6.32
N LYS A 57 2.72 -16.40 7.13
CA LYS A 57 3.31 -17.08 8.30
C LYS A 57 2.24 -17.51 9.31
N LYS A 58 1.29 -16.63 9.63
CA LYS A 58 0.19 -16.90 10.55
C LYS A 58 -0.77 -17.99 10.06
N ILE A 59 -0.97 -18.09 8.74
CA ILE A 59 -1.78 -19.17 8.14
C ILE A 59 -1.03 -20.50 8.30
N ARG A 60 0.27 -20.54 7.97
CA ARG A 60 1.11 -21.73 8.09
C ARG A 60 1.26 -22.25 9.52
N GLU A 61 1.32 -21.37 10.52
CA GLU A 61 1.38 -21.76 11.94
C GLU A 61 0.06 -22.31 12.49
N ARG A 62 -1.06 -22.16 11.76
CA ARG A 62 -2.38 -22.68 12.14
C ARG A 62 -2.76 -23.98 11.44
N GLU A 63 -1.96 -24.42 10.49
CA GLU A 63 -2.03 -25.75 9.86
C GLU A 63 -1.11 -26.73 10.59
#